data_AF-A0ABD3E4Q4-F1
#
_entry.id   AF-A0ABD3E4Q4-F1
#
_cell.length_a   1.000
_cell.length_b   1.000
_cell.length_c   1.000
_cell.angle_alpha   90.00
_cell.angle_beta   90.00
_cell.angle_gamma   90.00
#
_symmetry.space_group_name_H-M   'P 1'
#
loop_
_entity.id
_entity.type
_entity.pdbx_description
1 polymer ?
#
loop_
_entity_poly.entity_id
_entity_poly.type
_entity_poly.pdbx_seq_one_letter_code
_entity_poly.pdbx_strand_id
1 'polypeptide(L)'
;MKDLTQYSIKDGSEFRVFRVDINRMKCIEVDDICDQVILIGQYGPGFSCSSSGTTFKSNSIYYIVEFDSSVYVYDLDDKSTTVWLPHDIVGFKYFNHFWVDLMLEK
;
A
#
# COMPACT_ATOMS: atom_id res chain seq x y z
N MET A 1 18.00 25.29 -14.21
CA MET A 1 16.93 24.37 -14.64
C MET A 1 17.54 22.97 -14.53
N LYS A 2 17.24 22.24 -13.46
CA LYS A 2 17.80 20.91 -13.25
C LYS A 2 16.78 19.90 -13.75
N ASP A 3 17.22 19.10 -14.72
CA ASP A 3 16.54 17.91 -15.19
C ASP A 3 16.31 16.98 -13.99
N LEU A 4 15.05 16.72 -13.64
CA LEU A 4 14.66 15.84 -12.53
C LEU A 4 14.08 14.51 -13.03
N THR A 5 14.10 14.25 -14.34
CA THR A 5 13.92 12.90 -14.84
C THR A 5 15.10 12.05 -14.39
N GLN A 6 14.80 10.97 -13.67
CA GLN A 6 15.71 9.93 -13.21
C GLN A 6 16.14 10.01 -11.73
N TYR A 7 15.17 10.18 -10.82
CA TYR A 7 15.20 9.34 -9.62
C TYR A 7 14.77 7.94 -10.06
N SER A 8 15.75 7.06 -10.23
CA SER A 8 15.48 5.63 -10.42
C SER A 8 14.59 5.17 -9.25
N ILE A 9 13.41 4.65 -9.54
CA ILE A 9 12.74 3.69 -8.65
C ILE A 9 13.74 2.54 -8.54
N LYS A 10 14.59 2.58 -7.52
CA LYS A 10 15.49 1.48 -7.20
C LYS A 10 14.60 0.36 -6.70
N ASP A 11 14.31 -0.58 -7.59
CA ASP A 11 13.62 -1.85 -7.36
C ASP A 11 12.25 -1.71 -6.67
N GLY A 12 11.17 -2.07 -7.40
CA GLY A 12 9.86 -2.22 -6.78
C GLY A 12 9.96 -3.08 -5.53
N SER A 13 9.34 -2.65 -4.43
CA SER A 13 9.39 -3.40 -3.19
C SER A 13 8.63 -4.72 -3.40
N GLU A 14 9.32 -5.85 -3.29
CA GLU A 14 8.68 -7.16 -3.24
C GLU A 14 8.18 -7.41 -1.82
N PHE A 15 6.89 -7.70 -1.70
CA PHE A 15 6.26 -8.01 -0.42
C PHE A 15 6.01 -9.51 -0.30
N ARG A 16 6.24 -10.03 0.91
CA ARG A 16 5.77 -11.35 1.33
C ARG A 16 4.73 -11.17 2.41
N VAL A 17 3.58 -11.79 2.21
CA VAL A 17 2.46 -11.71 3.14
C VAL A 17 2.35 -13.02 3.88
N PHE A 18 2.17 -12.94 5.20
CA PHE A 18 2.06 -14.12 6.05
C PHE A 18 0.74 -14.11 6.80
N ARG A 19 -0.02 -15.20 6.67
CA ARG A 19 -1.15 -15.48 7.54
C ARG A 19 -0.66 -16.18 8.81
N VAL A 20 -1.01 -15.63 9.96
CA VAL A 20 -0.73 -16.26 11.25
C VAL A 20 -1.84 -17.25 11.59
N ASP A 21 -1.49 -18.54 11.64
CA ASP A 21 -2.35 -19.60 12.19
C ASP A 21 -2.03 -19.75 13.69
N ILE A 22 -2.89 -19.16 14.52
CA ILE A 22 -2.73 -19.14 15.98
C ILE A 22 -2.92 -20.55 16.57
N ASN A 23 -3.79 -21.37 15.98
CA ASN A 23 -4.05 -22.73 16.46
C ASN A 23 -2.81 -23.62 16.30
N ARG A 24 -2.07 -23.41 15.21
CA ARG A 24 -0.84 -24.15 14.91
C ARG A 24 0.43 -23.43 15.35
N MET A 25 0.32 -22.20 15.84
CA MET A 25 1.44 -21.27 16.10
C MET A 25 2.42 -21.20 14.92
N LYS A 26 1.90 -20.99 13.70
CA LYS A 26 2.70 -20.93 12.46
C LYS A 26 2.37 -19.69 11.64
N CYS A 27 3.38 -19.18 10.94
CA CYS A 27 3.21 -18.20 9.86
C CYS A 27 3.24 -18.93 8.52
N ILE A 28 2.23 -18.71 7.69
CA ILE A 28 2.10 -19.33 6.38
C ILE A 28 2.16 -18.19 5.35
N GLU A 29 3.14 -18.25 4.44
CA GLU A 29 3.21 -17.30 3.33
C GLU A 29 1.99 -17.49 2.41
N VAL A 30 1.37 -16.38 2.02
CA VAL A 30 0.18 -16.35 1.16
C VAL A 30 0.38 -15.33 0.04
N ASP A 31 -0.19 -15.64 -1.11
CA ASP A 31 -0.30 -14.80 -2.31
C ASP A 31 -1.74 -14.28 -2.53
N ASP A 32 -2.70 -14.76 -1.74
CA ASP A 32 -4.09 -14.33 -1.78
C ASP A 32 -4.60 -13.94 -0.37
N ILE A 33 -4.99 -12.68 -0.22
CA ILE A 33 -5.66 -12.13 0.96
C ILE A 33 -7.15 -11.85 0.73
N CYS A 34 -7.74 -12.41 -0.32
CA CYS A 34 -9.14 -12.29 -0.71
C CYS A 34 -9.54 -10.83 -0.98
N ASP A 35 -10.65 -10.38 -0.39
CA ASP A 35 -11.17 -9.03 -0.46
C ASP A 35 -10.44 -8.05 0.46
N GLN A 36 -9.28 -8.42 1.03
CA GLN A 36 -8.53 -7.53 1.91
C GLN A 36 -7.53 -6.68 1.13
N VAL A 37 -7.21 -5.55 1.75
CA VAL A 37 -6.18 -4.59 1.31
C VAL A 37 -5.31 -4.29 2.51
N ILE A 38 -4.00 -4.19 2.30
CA ILE A 38 -3.04 -3.79 3.35
C ILE A 38 -2.54 -2.39 3.02
N LEU A 39 -2.64 -1.48 3.98
CA LEU A 39 -2.21 -0.09 3.87
C LEU A 39 -1.00 0.12 4.78
N ILE A 40 0.16 0.41 4.22
CA ILE A 40 1.44 0.60 4.93
C ILE A 40 1.84 2.07 4.84
N GLY A 41 1.94 2.72 6.00
CA GLY A 41 2.45 4.08 6.11
C GLY A 41 3.98 4.10 6.01
N GLN A 42 4.53 5.30 5.79
CA GLN A 42 5.96 5.52 5.55
C GLN A 42 6.88 4.89 6.62
N TYR A 43 6.47 4.87 7.88
CA TYR A 43 7.30 4.42 9.00
C TYR A 43 7.00 3.00 9.48
N GLY A 44 6.17 2.25 8.74
CA GLY A 44 5.79 0.88 9.08
C GLY A 44 4.42 0.69 9.76
N PRO A 45 3.80 1.68 10.46
CA PRO A 45 2.41 1.53 10.88
C PRO A 45 1.51 1.30 9.67
N GLY A 46 0.62 0.34 9.79
CA GLY A 46 -0.34 0.02 8.76
C GLY A 46 -1.58 -0.63 9.33
N PHE A 47 -2.61 -0.74 8.51
CA PHE A 47 -3.81 -1.51 8.83
C PHE A 47 -4.31 -2.26 7.60
N SER A 48 -5.21 -3.21 7.83
CA SER A 48 -5.92 -3.90 6.76
C SER A 48 -7.40 -3.56 6.79
N CYS A 49 -8.01 -3.46 5.62
CA CYS A 49 -9.45 -3.28 5.48
C CYS A 49 -10.00 -4.14 4.35
N SER A 50 -11.32 -4.35 4.34
CA SER A 50 -11.99 -4.94 3.18
C SER A 50 -12.02 -3.90 2.04
N SER A 51 -11.74 -4.35 0.82
CA SER A 51 -11.91 -3.57 -0.39
C SER A 51 -13.39 -3.33 -0.73
N SER A 52 -14.31 -4.10 -0.12
CA SER A 52 -15.74 -4.01 -0.39
C SER A 52 -16.29 -2.62 -0.08
N GLY A 53 -16.89 -1.98 -1.09
CA GLY A 53 -17.42 -0.61 -0.98
C GLY A 53 -16.36 0.49 -0.99
N THR A 54 -15.11 0.17 -1.28
CA THR A 54 -14.00 1.13 -1.43
C THR A 54 -13.54 1.21 -2.88
N THR A 55 -12.65 2.16 -3.17
CA THR A 55 -11.94 2.24 -4.46
C THR A 55 -10.64 1.45 -4.48
N PHE A 56 -10.28 0.79 -3.37
CA PHE A 56 -9.07 0.00 -3.29
C PHE A 56 -9.20 -1.31 -4.09
N LYS A 57 -8.10 -1.70 -4.72
CA LYS A 57 -7.99 -3.01 -5.37
C LYS A 57 -7.84 -4.09 -4.30
N SER A 58 -8.64 -5.15 -4.39
CA SER A 58 -8.50 -6.35 -3.55
C SER A 58 -7.15 -7.04 -3.77
N ASN A 59 -6.72 -7.88 -2.83
CA ASN A 59 -5.47 -8.62 -2.92
C ASN A 59 -4.25 -7.72 -3.23
N SER A 60 -4.19 -6.54 -2.61
CA SER A 60 -3.16 -5.54 -2.91
C SER A 60 -2.61 -4.87 -1.65
N ILE A 61 -1.37 -4.37 -1.76
CA ILE A 61 -0.68 -3.62 -0.71
C ILE A 61 -0.44 -2.20 -1.20
N TYR A 62 -1.02 -1.24 -0.50
CA TYR A 62 -0.83 0.18 -0.72
C TYR A 62 0.25 0.68 0.23
N TYR A 63 1.32 1.28 -0.30
CA TYR A 63 2.42 1.73 0.53
C TYR A 63 2.97 3.07 0.06
N ILE A 64 3.60 3.78 1.00
CA ILE A 64 4.22 5.07 0.76
C ILE A 64 5.72 4.92 1.05
N VAL A 65 6.54 5.40 0.13
CA VAL A 65 8.01 5.39 0.28
C VAL A 65 8.48 6.68 0.94
N GLU A 66 9.52 6.59 1.76
CA GLU A 66 10.12 7.74 2.43
C GLU A 66 10.48 8.84 1.42
N PHE A 67 10.05 10.07 1.70
CA PHE A 67 10.27 11.26 0.87
C PHE A 67 9.57 11.26 -0.50
N ASP A 68 8.69 10.30 -0.77
CA ASP A 68 7.84 10.28 -1.96
C ASP A 68 6.39 10.65 -1.61
N SER A 69 5.79 11.56 -2.38
CA SER A 69 4.37 11.90 -2.26
C SER A 69 3.44 10.89 -2.93
N SER A 70 4.00 9.91 -3.62
CA SER A 70 3.26 8.92 -4.40
C SER A 70 2.81 7.76 -3.53
N VAL A 71 1.60 7.26 -3.80
CA VAL A 71 1.12 6.00 -3.26
C VAL A 71 1.44 4.90 -4.26
N TYR A 72 2.13 3.87 -3.81
CA TYR A 72 2.44 2.69 -4.60
C TYR A 72 1.43 1.59 -4.29
N VAL A 73 1.10 0.79 -5.30
CA VAL A 73 0.21 -0.36 -5.18
C VAL A 73 0.96 -1.57 -5.67
N TYR A 74 1.25 -2.48 -4.74
CA TYR A 74 1.78 -3.81 -5.03
C TYR A 74 0.63 -4.80 -5.15
N ASP A 75 0.47 -5.37 -6.33
CA ASP A 75 -0.53 -6.38 -6.63
C ASP A 75 0.03 -7.76 -6.30
N LEU A 76 -0.66 -8.52 -5.45
CA LEU A 76 -0.23 -9.86 -5.06
C LEU A 76 -0.47 -10.91 -6.15
N ASP A 77 -1.42 -10.68 -7.07
CA ASP A 77 -1.77 -11.62 -8.13
C ASP A 77 -0.63 -11.76 -9.15
N ASP A 78 -0.07 -10.63 -9.59
CA ASP A 78 0.96 -10.57 -10.64
C ASP A 78 2.33 -10.10 -10.15
N LYS A 79 2.46 -9.78 -8.85
CA LYS A 79 3.67 -9.28 -8.20
C LYS A 79 4.23 -8.03 -8.87
N SER A 80 3.34 -7.17 -9.36
CA SER A 80 3.70 -5.90 -9.98
C SER A 80 3.46 -4.72 -9.06
N THR A 81 4.24 -3.67 -9.26
CA THR A 81 4.02 -2.38 -8.60
C THR A 81 3.53 -1.36 -9.60
N THR A 82 2.43 -0.70 -9.27
CA THR A 82 1.92 0.48 -10.00
C THR A 82 1.90 1.70 -9.10
N VAL A 83 1.91 2.88 -9.69
CA VAL A 83 1.75 4.13 -8.95
C VAL A 83 0.28 4.53 -8.99
N TRP A 84 -0.34 4.65 -7.82
CA TRP A 84 -1.66 5.22 -7.69
C TRP A 84 -1.53 6.74 -7.60
N LEU A 85 -1.96 7.41 -8.67
CA LEU A 85 -2.09 8.86 -8.74
C LEU A 85 -3.55 9.20 -8.44
N PRO A 86 -3.92 9.52 -7.18
CA PRO A 86 -5.22 10.09 -6.92
C PRO A 86 -5.36 11.37 -7.74
N HIS A 87 -6.40 11.42 -8.59
CA HIS A 87 -6.57 12.45 -9.63
C HIS A 87 -6.68 13.90 -9.09
N ASP A 88 -6.72 14.11 -7.77
CA ASP A 88 -6.96 15.41 -7.14
C ASP A 88 -5.93 15.84 -6.08
N ILE A 89 -4.81 15.13 -5.89
CA ILE A 89 -3.77 15.58 -4.93
C ILE A 89 -2.79 16.54 -5.62
N VAL A 90 -3.31 17.71 -6.00
CA VAL A 90 -2.50 18.84 -6.45
C VAL A 90 -1.84 19.48 -5.23
N GLY A 91 -0.52 19.29 -5.07
CA GLY A 91 0.33 20.31 -4.43
C GLY A 91 0.59 20.24 -2.93
N PHE A 92 0.54 19.08 -2.28
CA PHE A 92 0.94 18.97 -0.87
C PHE A 92 2.35 18.41 -0.71
N LYS A 93 3.26 19.29 -0.27
CA LYS A 93 4.72 19.08 -0.22
C LYS A 93 5.21 18.43 1.08
N TYR A 94 4.33 18.21 2.05
CA TYR A 94 4.65 17.63 3.36
C TYR A 94 3.41 16.91 3.92
N PHE A 95 3.27 15.61 3.64
CA PHE A 95 2.29 14.79 4.33
C PHE A 95 2.94 14.13 5.54
N ASN A 96 2.23 14.13 6.66
CA ASN A 96 2.46 13.11 7.66
C ASN A 96 1.86 11.83 7.08
N HIS A 97 2.69 10.92 6.56
CA HIS A 97 2.28 9.78 5.73
C HIS A 97 1.71 8.62 6.55
N PHE A 98 0.66 8.91 7.32
CA PHE A 98 -0.13 7.94 8.07
C PHE A 98 -1.43 7.66 7.34
N TRP A 99 -1.81 6.38 7.26
CA TRP A 99 -3.16 6.01 6.88
C TRP A 99 -4.10 6.25 8.06
N VAL A 100 -5.21 6.93 7.82
CA VAL A 100 -6.27 7.16 8.81
C VAL A 100 -7.55 6.56 8.27
N ASP A 101 -8.15 5.65 9.04
CA ASP A 101 -9.48 5.13 8.74
C ASP A 101 -10.53 6.15 9.17
N LEU A 102 -11.07 6.88 8.19
CA LEU A 102 -12.18 7.80 8.37
C LEU A 102 -13.48 7.01 8.25
N MET A 103 -13.75 6.15 9.24
CA MET A 103 -15.04 5.49 9.36
C MET A 103 -16.14 6.56 9.35
N LEU A 104 -16.88 6.68 8.23
CA LEU A 104 -18.11 7.46 8.18
C LEU A 104 -19.14 6.72 9.02
N GLU A 105 -19.37 7.19 10.24
CA GLU A 105 -20.55 6.81 11.01
C GLU A 105 -21.79 7.09 10.15
N LYS A 106 -22.64 6.06 9.99
CA LYS A 106 -23.94 6.16 9.33
C LYS A 106 -24.98 6.80 10.24
#